data_AF-A0AB37IAS5-F1
#
_entry.id   AF-A0AB37IAS5-F1
#
_cell.length_a   1.000
_cell.length_b   1.000
_cell.length_c   1.000
_cell.angle_alpha   90.00
_cell.angle_beta   90.00
_cell.angle_gamma   90.00
#
_symmetry.space_group_name_H-M   'P 1'
#
loop_
_entity.id
_entity.type
_entity.pdbx_description
1 polymer ?
#
loop_
_entity_poly.entity_id
_entity_poly.type
_entity_poly.pdbx_seq_one_letter_code
_entity_poly.pdbx_strand_id
1 'polypeptide(L)'
;MDNLTNDAKYLISSMYKEYLSRRKNNISKKEAVFFDSVNEIHNNLMPEWTFEDTLFTCEELKKHNLISGIGYGSEEILQINLSTEAISLLEITFKDKTESVLEFMAKIKNAIPFV
;
A
#
# COMPACT_ATOMS: atom_id res chain seq x y z
N MET A 1 3.46 9.81 8.81
CA MET A 1 3.30 9.68 7.34
C MET A 1 3.18 11.06 6.69
N ASP A 2 3.79 12.10 7.27
CA ASP A 2 3.41 13.48 6.95
C ASP A 2 3.97 13.95 5.61
N ASN A 3 5.00 13.27 5.12
CA ASN A 3 5.66 13.52 3.84
C ASN A 3 5.05 12.73 2.67
N LEU A 4 3.89 12.09 2.86
CA LEU A 4 3.18 11.36 1.81
C LEU A 4 1.93 12.10 1.34
N THR A 5 1.60 11.96 0.07
CA THR A 5 0.30 12.38 -0.49
C THR A 5 -0.85 11.62 0.18
N ASN A 6 -2.08 12.12 0.03
CA ASN A 6 -3.26 11.39 0.53
C ASN A 6 -3.44 10.06 -0.18
N ASP A 7 -3.13 9.99 -1.47
CA ASP A 7 -3.16 8.77 -2.27
C ASP A 7 -2.15 7.76 -1.72
N ALA A 8 -0.88 8.17 -1.52
CA ALA A 8 0.14 7.29 -0.94
C ALA A 8 -0.23 6.81 0.47
N LYS A 9 -0.81 7.68 1.31
CA LYS A 9 -1.33 7.29 2.64
C LYS A 9 -2.46 6.25 2.52
N TYR A 10 -3.35 6.42 1.56
CA TYR A 10 -4.47 5.50 1.34
C TYR A 10 -3.97 4.15 0.82
N LEU A 11 -3.09 4.15 -0.17
CA LEU A 11 -2.52 2.93 -0.75
C LEU A 11 -1.71 2.14 0.29
N ILE A 12 -0.77 2.78 1.00
CA ILE A 12 0.07 2.06 1.98
C ILE A 12 -0.76 1.48 3.13
N SER A 13 -1.82 2.20 3.56
CA SER A 13 -2.74 1.70 4.60
C SER A 13 -3.57 0.51 4.09
N SER A 14 -3.97 0.54 2.81
CA SER A 14 -4.69 -0.57 2.17
C SER A 14 -3.81 -1.82 2.03
N MET A 15 -2.55 -1.64 1.62
CA MET A 15 -1.56 -2.73 1.59
C MET A 15 -1.33 -3.30 2.99
N TYR A 16 -1.23 -2.46 4.02
CA TYR A 16 -1.03 -2.93 5.39
C TYR A 16 -2.26 -3.63 5.97
N LYS A 17 -3.47 -3.16 5.66
CA LYS A 17 -4.72 -3.89 5.99
C LYS A 17 -4.69 -5.30 5.39
N GLU A 18 -4.31 -5.42 4.12
CA GLU A 18 -4.20 -6.71 3.44
C GLU A 18 -3.10 -7.59 4.07
N TYR A 19 -1.94 -7.02 4.41
CA TYR A 19 -0.90 -7.70 5.19
C TYR A 19 -1.45 -8.26 6.52
N LEU A 20 -2.17 -7.45 7.31
CA LEU A 20 -2.78 -7.91 8.57
C LEU A 20 -3.78 -9.06 8.33
N SER A 21 -4.60 -8.97 7.27
CA SER A 21 -5.53 -10.03 6.86
C SER A 21 -4.78 -11.34 6.55
N ARG A 22 -3.74 -11.28 5.72
CA ARG A 22 -2.89 -12.45 5.38
C ARG A 22 -2.24 -13.05 6.63
N ARG A 23 -1.70 -12.20 7.51
CA ARG A 23 -1.09 -12.65 8.78
C ARG A 23 -2.09 -13.33 9.70
N LYS A 24 -3.33 -12.82 9.79
CA LYS A 24 -4.43 -13.46 10.53
C LYS A 24 -4.81 -14.84 9.97
N ASN A 25 -4.65 -15.03 8.66
CA ASN A 25 -4.89 -16.29 7.96
C ASN A 25 -3.66 -17.21 7.91
N ASN A 26 -2.67 -17.02 8.81
CA ASN A 26 -1.44 -17.81 8.92
C ASN A 26 -0.53 -17.79 7.67
N ILE A 27 -0.73 -16.88 6.72
CA ILE A 27 0.19 -16.68 5.59
C ILE A 27 1.52 -16.16 6.13
N SER A 28 2.63 -16.73 5.65
CA SER A 28 3.97 -16.38 6.13
C SER A 28 4.28 -14.90 5.92
N LYS A 29 5.19 -14.29 6.72
CA LYS A 29 5.54 -12.87 6.53
C LYS A 29 6.07 -12.63 5.12
N LYS A 30 6.89 -13.55 4.59
CA LYS A 30 7.46 -13.48 3.25
C LYS A 30 6.38 -13.38 2.16
N GLU A 31 5.32 -14.17 2.27
CA GLU A 31 4.21 -14.12 1.32
C GLU A 31 3.27 -12.93 1.60
N ALA A 32 3.04 -12.61 2.87
CA ALA A 32 2.11 -11.56 3.26
C ALA A 32 2.54 -10.17 2.76
N VAL A 33 3.85 -9.93 2.64
CA VAL A 33 4.39 -8.65 2.14
C VAL A 33 4.44 -8.56 0.62
N PHE A 34 4.19 -9.65 -0.11
CA PHE A 34 4.32 -9.69 -1.57
C PHE A 34 3.00 -9.26 -2.25
N PHE A 35 3.06 -8.24 -3.10
CA PHE A 35 1.90 -7.66 -3.82
C PHE A 35 2.00 -7.80 -5.34
N ASP A 36 2.97 -8.58 -5.81
CA ASP A 36 3.18 -8.91 -7.22
C ASP A 36 3.50 -7.69 -8.10
N SER A 37 2.52 -6.99 -8.65
CA SER A 37 2.74 -5.89 -9.60
C SER A 37 1.81 -4.70 -9.37
N VAL A 38 2.08 -3.58 -10.05
CA VAL A 38 1.17 -2.43 -10.08
C VAL A 38 -0.20 -2.84 -10.62
N ASN A 39 -0.24 -3.69 -11.65
CA ASN A 39 -1.49 -4.23 -12.19
C ASN A 39 -2.29 -5.00 -11.14
N GLU A 40 -1.65 -5.86 -10.35
CA GLU A 40 -2.31 -6.59 -9.26
C GLU A 40 -2.78 -5.67 -8.14
N ILE A 41 -2.01 -4.63 -7.80
CA ILE A 41 -2.43 -3.61 -6.83
C ILE A 41 -3.64 -2.83 -7.35
N HIS A 42 -3.63 -2.39 -8.60
CA HIS A 42 -4.74 -1.68 -9.22
C HIS A 42 -6.01 -2.54 -9.19
N ASN A 43 -5.95 -3.76 -9.72
CA ASN A 43 -7.12 -4.63 -9.84
C ASN A 43 -7.72 -5.05 -8.49
N ASN A 44 -6.88 -5.30 -7.47
CA ASN A 44 -7.34 -5.89 -6.21
C ASN A 44 -7.51 -4.86 -5.07
N LEU A 45 -6.73 -3.78 -5.05
CA LEU A 45 -6.73 -2.81 -3.95
C LEU A 45 -7.25 -1.43 -4.37
N MET A 46 -6.96 -1.00 -5.60
CA MET A 46 -7.30 0.34 -6.11
C MET A 46 -8.09 0.30 -7.43
N PRO A 47 -9.19 -0.48 -7.54
CA PRO A 47 -9.91 -0.65 -8.80
C PRO A 47 -10.60 0.64 -9.27
N GLU A 48 -10.84 1.59 -8.37
CA GLU A 48 -11.44 2.89 -8.66
C GLU A 48 -10.43 3.92 -9.17
N TRP A 49 -9.12 3.65 -9.03
CA TRP A 49 -8.08 4.55 -9.52
C TRP A 49 -7.80 4.29 -10.99
N THR A 50 -7.21 5.25 -11.69
CA THR A 50 -6.57 4.92 -12.97
C THR A 50 -5.33 4.06 -12.73
N PHE A 51 -4.91 3.31 -13.76
CA PHE A 51 -3.65 2.58 -13.69
C PHE A 51 -2.48 3.54 -13.47
N GLU A 52 -2.49 4.68 -14.15
CA GLU A 52 -1.47 5.73 -14.07
C GLU A 52 -1.36 6.31 -12.67
N ASP A 53 -2.48 6.61 -12.00
CA ASP A 53 -2.48 7.10 -10.62
C ASP A 53 -1.95 6.03 -9.65
N THR A 54 -2.28 4.75 -9.90
CA THR A 54 -1.76 3.63 -9.11
C THR A 54 -0.24 3.50 -9.29
N LEU A 55 0.24 3.54 -10.53
CA LEU A 55 1.67 3.49 -10.85
C LEU A 55 2.43 4.66 -10.23
N PHE A 56 1.91 5.89 -10.39
CA PHE A 56 2.51 7.09 -9.83
C PHE A 56 2.63 7.00 -8.30
N THR A 57 1.57 6.52 -7.64
CA THR A 57 1.56 6.38 -6.19
C THR A 57 2.51 5.28 -5.71
N CYS A 58 2.63 4.17 -6.44
CA CYS A 58 3.63 3.14 -6.18
C CYS A 58 5.06 3.69 -6.30
N GLU A 59 5.35 4.50 -7.32
CA GLU A 59 6.65 5.16 -7.46
C GLU A 59 6.95 6.14 -6.31
N GLU A 60 5.95 6.89 -5.82
CA GLU A 60 6.09 7.70 -4.60
C GLU A 60 6.47 6.83 -3.39
N LEU A 61 5.73 5.77 -3.12
CA LEU A 61 6.00 4.87 -1.99
C LEU A 61 7.38 4.23 -2.08
N LYS A 62 7.80 3.85 -3.30
CA LYS A 62 9.12 3.27 -3.57
C LYS A 62 10.23 4.29 -3.32
N LYS A 63 10.07 5.53 -3.78
CA LYS A 63 10.99 6.65 -3.52
C LYS A 63 11.18 6.90 -2.01
N HIS A 64 10.15 6.64 -1.21
CA HIS A 64 10.20 6.73 0.26
C HIS A 64 10.65 5.44 0.97
N ASN A 65 11.08 4.40 0.23
CA ASN A 65 11.47 3.08 0.76
C ASN A 65 10.36 2.36 1.55
N LEU A 66 9.09 2.69 1.28
CA LEU A 66 7.94 2.05 1.92
C LEU A 66 7.48 0.80 1.18
N ILE A 67 7.78 0.74 -0.11
CA ILE A 67 7.70 -0.49 -0.90
C ILE A 67 9.02 -0.70 -1.63
N SER A 68 9.30 -1.93 -1.99
CA SER A 68 10.32 -2.28 -2.98
C SER A 68 9.65 -2.86 -4.22
N GLY A 69 10.37 -2.88 -5.34
CA GLY A 69 9.89 -3.43 -6.59
C GLY A 69 10.87 -3.15 -7.73
N ILE A 70 10.85 -3.99 -8.76
CA ILE A 70 11.71 -3.92 -9.92
C ILE A 70 10.95 -3.19 -11.04
N GLY A 71 11.50 -2.09 -11.56
CA GLY A 71 10.90 -1.42 -12.71
C GLY A 71 10.99 -2.29 -13.96
N TYR A 72 9.92 -2.35 -14.74
CA TYR A 72 9.87 -3.04 -16.02
C TYR A 72 9.37 -2.08 -17.09
N GLY A 73 10.31 -1.57 -17.90
CA GLY A 73 10.02 -0.47 -18.82
C GLY A 73 9.69 0.83 -18.08
N SER A 74 8.94 1.71 -18.75
CA SER A 74 8.50 3.01 -18.21
C SER A 74 7.14 2.96 -17.50
N GLU A 75 6.44 1.83 -17.55
CA GLU A 75 5.00 1.76 -17.26
C GLU A 75 4.64 0.67 -16.24
N GLU A 76 5.61 -0.01 -15.62
CA GLU A 76 5.30 -1.04 -14.64
C GLU A 76 6.36 -1.23 -13.56
N ILE A 77 5.90 -1.63 -12.37
CA ILE A 77 6.73 -2.15 -11.28
C ILE A 77 6.26 -3.58 -10.98
N LEU A 78 7.21 -4.51 -10.98
CA LEU A 78 7.03 -5.92 -10.68
C LEU A 78 7.69 -6.30 -9.36
N GLN A 79 7.33 -7.46 -8.83
CA GLN A 79 7.81 -8.01 -7.58
C GLN A 79 7.69 -7.02 -6.40
N ILE A 80 6.53 -6.37 -6.29
CA ILE A 80 6.31 -5.37 -5.27
C ILE A 80 6.24 -6.03 -3.91
N ASN A 81 7.00 -5.50 -2.95
CA ASN A 81 6.94 -5.93 -1.55
C ASN A 81 6.74 -4.72 -0.63
N LEU A 82 5.93 -4.90 0.40
CA LEU A 82 5.86 -3.98 1.53
C LEU A 82 7.18 -4.06 2.33
N SER A 83 7.83 -2.94 2.58
CA SER A 83 9.12 -2.93 3.29
C SER A 83 8.96 -3.14 4.78
N THR A 84 10.03 -3.57 5.45
CA THR A 84 10.07 -3.66 6.92
C THR A 84 9.92 -2.30 7.59
N GLU A 85 10.40 -1.25 6.94
CA GLU A 85 10.29 0.14 7.34
C GLU A 85 8.84 0.59 7.32
N ALA A 86 8.10 0.24 6.25
CA ALA A 86 6.66 0.50 6.19
C ALA A 86 5.90 -0.26 7.25
N ILE A 87 6.18 -1.55 7.44
CA ILE A 87 5.53 -2.35 8.48
C ILE A 87 5.77 -1.72 9.86
N SER A 88 7.02 -1.45 10.23
CA SER A 88 7.37 -0.81 11.51
C SER A 88 6.65 0.53 11.71
N LEU A 89 6.63 1.38 10.68
CA LEU A 89 5.90 2.66 10.69
C LEU A 89 4.40 2.47 10.96
N LEU A 90 3.77 1.50 10.30
CA LEU A 90 2.32 1.27 10.35
C LEU A 90 1.92 0.53 11.64
N GLU A 91 2.77 -0.36 12.16
CA GLU A 91 2.63 -0.98 13.49
C GLU A 91 2.64 0.11 14.58
N ILE A 92 3.56 1.08 14.51
CA ILE A 92 3.60 2.22 15.45
C ILE A 92 2.35 3.10 15.29
N THR A 93 1.95 3.37 14.05
CA THR A 93 0.83 4.28 13.75
C THR A 93 -0.50 3.69 14.20
N PHE A 94 -0.77 2.43 13.88
CA PHE A 94 -2.07 1.78 14.07
C PHE A 94 -2.12 0.82 15.25
N LYS A 95 -0.98 0.56 15.90
CA LYS A 95 -0.84 -0.36 17.05
C LYS A 95 -1.38 -1.75 16.73
N ASP A 96 -1.17 -2.21 15.50
CA ASP A 96 -1.68 -3.49 14.95
C ASP A 96 -3.21 -3.66 14.99
N LYS A 97 -3.96 -2.56 15.13
CA LYS A 97 -5.43 -2.62 15.17
C LYS A 97 -6.00 -2.40 13.78
N THR A 98 -6.60 -3.44 13.21
CA THR A 98 -7.32 -3.37 11.93
C THR A 98 -8.38 -2.26 11.93
N GLU A 99 -9.09 -2.06 13.05
CA GLU A 99 -10.08 -0.99 13.19
C GLU A 99 -9.48 0.41 13.01
N SER A 100 -8.33 0.68 13.64
CA SER A 100 -7.62 1.95 13.48
C SER A 100 -7.12 2.18 12.05
N VAL A 101 -6.74 1.11 11.33
CA VAL A 101 -6.42 1.19 9.90
C VAL A 101 -7.66 1.58 9.09
N LEU A 102 -8.81 0.96 9.35
CA LEU A 102 -10.06 1.24 8.64
C LEU A 102 -10.57 2.67 8.86
N GLU A 103 -10.54 3.15 10.10
CA GLU A 103 -10.90 4.53 10.44
C GLU A 103 -10.02 5.54 9.70
N PHE A 104 -8.71 5.29 9.67
CA PHE A 104 -7.76 6.14 8.95
C PHE A 104 -8.02 6.13 7.44
N MET A 105 -8.21 4.96 6.85
CA MET A 105 -8.54 4.82 5.43
C MET A 105 -9.82 5.60 5.08
N ALA A 106 -10.87 5.48 5.88
CA ALA A 106 -12.11 6.22 5.65
C ALA A 106 -11.90 7.75 5.69
N LYS A 107 -11.10 8.23 6.66
CA LYS A 107 -10.75 9.65 6.75
C LYS A 107 -9.96 10.13 5.54
N ILE A 108 -8.97 9.37 5.09
CA ILE A 108 -8.13 9.75 3.95
C ILE A 108 -8.91 9.67 2.65
N LYS A 109 -9.77 8.66 2.45
CA LYS A 109 -10.61 8.55 1.24
C LYS A 109 -11.45 9.81 1.02
N ASN A 110 -12.07 10.36 2.07
CA ASN A 110 -12.83 11.61 2.00
C ASN A 110 -11.99 12.84 1.64
N ALA A 111 -10.66 12.75 1.74
CA ALA A 111 -9.72 13.81 1.38
C ALA A 111 -9.11 13.62 -0.03
N ILE A 112 -9.51 12.57 -0.76
CA ILE A 112 -9.11 12.31 -2.15
C ILE A 112 -10.31 12.67 -3.04
N PRO A 113 -10.24 13.74 -3.85
CA PRO A 113 -11.42 14.30 -4.53
C PRO A 113 -11.87 13.52 -5.77
N PHE A 114 -11.14 12.48 -6.18
CA PHE A 114 -11.34 11.75 -7.43
C PHE A 114 -11.58 10.23 -7.25
N VAL A 115 -11.92 9.79 -6.02
CA VAL A 115 -12.08 8.37 -5.60
C VAL A 115 -13.31 8.17 -4.72
#